data_AF-A0A7X8F313-F1
#
_entry.id   AF-A0A7X8F313-F1
#
_cell.length_a   1.000
_cell.length_b   1.000
_cell.length_c   1.000
_cell.angle_alpha   90.00
_cell.angle_beta   90.00
_cell.angle_gamma   90.00
#
_symmetry.space_group_name_H-M   'P 1'
#
loop_
_entity.id
_entity.type
_entity.pdbx_description
1 polymer ?
#
loop_
_entity_poly.entity_id
_entity_poly.type
_entity_poly.pdbx_seq_one_letter_code
_entity_poly.pdbx_strand_id
1 'polypeptide(L)'
;MKDKKLLIRESVFVTAFILILSLVMFFTISISRKSWRNGLRTMTEKVLNDYVGVEYIITEDIKIQTPFAVSAAVFELQKKEQTSSSPAYAVLIRAYGITGALPLVYIFDGGDAFFAGMGGPENATVTYTDAGLFAYGFTSLIIDFWQERARSLLPVTATESEKDFK
;
A
#
# COMPACT_ATOMS: atom_id res chain seq x y z
N MET A 1 -17.00 47.42 30.71
CA MET A 1 -17.29 47.48 29.25
C MET A 1 -16.05 47.23 28.37
N LYS A 2 -14.83 47.56 28.84
CA LYS A 2 -13.56 47.29 28.12
C LYS A 2 -13.24 45.79 28.02
N ASP A 3 -13.51 45.01 29.06
CA ASP A 3 -13.16 43.57 29.11
C ASP A 3 -13.97 42.73 28.11
N LYS A 4 -15.25 43.07 27.90
CA LYS A 4 -16.10 42.41 26.89
C LYS A 4 -15.59 42.64 25.46
N LYS A 5 -15.05 43.81 25.16
CA LYS A 5 -14.47 44.11 23.84
C LYS A 5 -13.15 43.36 23.60
N LEU A 6 -12.37 43.16 24.66
CA LEU A 6 -11.14 42.37 24.60
C LEU A 6 -11.44 40.90 24.32
N LEU A 7 -12.40 40.32 25.06
CA LEU A 7 -12.86 38.93 24.88
C LEU A 7 -13.43 38.68 23.49
N ILE A 8 -14.23 39.61 22.94
CA ILE A 8 -14.77 39.50 21.58
C ILE A 8 -13.64 39.56 20.54
N ARG A 9 -12.63 40.40 20.74
CA ARG A 9 -11.49 40.49 19.81
C ARG A 9 -10.68 39.20 19.81
N GLU A 10 -10.37 38.68 21.00
CA GLU A 10 -9.59 37.44 21.15
C GLU A 10 -10.35 36.21 20.65
N SER A 11 -11.67 36.14 20.88
CA SER A 11 -12.48 35.04 20.36
C SER A 11 -12.52 35.02 18.83
N VAL A 12 -12.61 36.18 18.18
CA VAL A 12 -12.52 36.28 16.71
C VAL A 12 -11.18 35.77 16.19
N PHE A 13 -10.07 36.11 16.86
CA PHE A 13 -8.75 35.60 16.49
C PHE A 13 -8.64 34.08 16.65
N VAL A 14 -9.13 33.53 17.77
CA VAL A 14 -9.12 32.08 18.01
C VAL A 14 -9.98 31.35 16.99
N THR A 15 -11.17 31.85 16.69
CA THR A 15 -12.05 31.26 15.66
C THR A 15 -11.41 31.32 14.27
N ALA A 16 -10.81 32.44 13.89
CA ALA A 16 -10.10 32.57 12.61
C ALA A 16 -8.92 31.58 12.52
N PHE A 17 -8.17 31.42 13.62
CA PHE A 17 -7.05 30.49 13.67
C PHE A 17 -7.50 29.02 13.54
N ILE A 18 -8.56 28.62 14.26
CA ILE A 18 -9.13 27.27 14.17
C ILE A 18 -9.66 26.99 12.76
N LEU A 19 -10.29 27.97 12.11
CA LEU A 19 -10.78 27.84 10.73
C LEU A 19 -9.62 27.60 9.75
N ILE A 20 -8.53 28.36 9.88
CA ILE A 20 -7.34 28.17 9.04
C ILE A 20 -6.71 26.80 9.28
N LEU A 21 -6.53 26.38 10.54
CA LEU A 21 -5.98 25.06 10.86
C LEU A 21 -6.84 23.92 10.31
N SER A 22 -8.16 24.04 10.41
CA SER A 22 -9.11 23.06 9.87
C SER A 22 -8.99 22.96 8.35
N LEU A 23 -8.85 24.09 7.66
CA LEU A 23 -8.67 24.15 6.22
C LEU A 23 -7.34 23.48 5.81
N VAL A 24 -6.25 23.81 6.49
CA VAL A 24 -4.93 23.20 6.22
C VAL A 24 -4.95 21.69 6.47
N MET A 25 -5.56 21.23 7.56
CA MET A 25 -5.72 19.79 7.82
C MET A 25 -6.52 19.09 6.72
N PHE A 26 -7.63 19.67 6.28
CA PHE A 26 -8.45 19.08 5.23
C PHE A 26 -7.68 18.90 3.92
N PHE A 27 -6.95 19.93 3.48
CA PHE A 27 -6.15 19.87 2.27
C PHE A 27 -4.97 18.90 2.40
N THR A 28 -4.22 18.97 3.50
CA THR A 28 -3.06 18.09 3.72
C THR A 28 -3.46 16.62 3.77
N ILE A 29 -4.54 16.27 4.46
CA ILE A 29 -5.03 14.88 4.51
C ILE A 29 -5.48 14.40 3.12
N SER A 30 -6.22 15.22 2.39
CA SER A 30 -6.76 14.84 1.08
C SER A 30 -5.67 14.67 0.02
N ILE A 31 -4.73 15.61 -0.04
CA ILE A 31 -3.59 15.57 -0.97
C ILE A 31 -2.64 14.44 -0.57
N SER A 32 -2.36 14.28 0.72
CA SER A 32 -1.48 13.23 1.24
C SER A 32 -1.98 11.83 0.85
N ARG A 33 -3.27 11.54 1.00
CA ARG A 33 -3.82 10.23 0.62
C ARG A 33 -3.63 9.90 -0.85
N LYS A 34 -3.88 10.89 -1.74
CA LYS A 34 -3.72 10.70 -3.19
C LYS A 34 -2.24 10.55 -3.56
N SER A 35 -1.38 11.41 -3.02
CA SER A 35 0.07 11.34 -3.24
C SER A 35 0.67 10.04 -2.72
N TRP A 36 0.24 9.57 -1.54
CA TRP A 36 0.67 8.32 -0.94
C TRP A 36 0.30 7.15 -1.83
N ARG A 37 -0.95 7.09 -2.31
CA ARG A 37 -1.40 5.98 -3.15
C ARG A 37 -0.71 5.96 -4.52
N ASN A 38 -0.48 7.13 -5.12
CA ASN A 38 0.31 7.23 -6.34
C ASN A 38 1.76 6.77 -6.11
N GLY A 39 2.37 7.14 -4.98
CA GLY A 39 3.71 6.68 -4.63
C GLY A 39 3.81 5.17 -4.48
N LEU A 40 2.81 4.55 -3.82
CA LEU A 40 2.72 3.09 -3.71
C LEU A 40 2.57 2.43 -5.09
N ARG A 41 1.73 2.98 -5.97
CA ARG A 41 1.56 2.49 -7.34
C ARG A 41 2.88 2.52 -8.12
N THR A 42 3.58 3.65 -8.11
CA THR A 42 4.88 3.80 -8.78
C THR A 42 5.94 2.85 -8.23
N MET A 43 5.96 2.61 -6.92
CA MET A 43 6.85 1.61 -6.31
C MET A 43 6.52 0.20 -6.81
N THR A 44 5.25 -0.19 -6.86
CA THR A 44 4.81 -1.48 -7.39
C THR A 44 5.20 -1.63 -8.85
N GLU A 45 4.94 -0.61 -9.68
CA GLU A 45 5.33 -0.59 -11.10
C GLU A 45 6.83 -0.79 -11.26
N LYS A 46 7.64 -0.12 -10.44
CA LYS A 46 9.10 -0.29 -10.43
C LYS A 46 9.49 -1.72 -10.07
N VAL A 47 8.94 -2.29 -9.00
CA VAL A 47 9.25 -3.68 -8.58
C VAL A 47 8.84 -4.68 -9.66
N LEU A 48 7.69 -4.49 -10.29
CA LEU A 48 7.24 -5.32 -11.41
C LEU A 48 8.24 -5.24 -12.57
N ASN A 49 8.59 -4.04 -13.02
CA ASN A 49 9.51 -3.85 -14.15
C ASN A 49 10.92 -4.39 -13.87
N ASP A 50 11.44 -4.19 -12.66
CA ASP A 50 12.80 -4.54 -12.29
C ASP A 50 12.97 -6.05 -12.03
N TYR A 51 11.96 -6.74 -11.50
CA TYR A 51 12.11 -8.11 -10.95
C TYR A 51 11.18 -9.17 -11.53
N VAL A 52 9.98 -8.78 -11.96
CA VAL A 52 9.02 -9.70 -12.58
C VAL A 52 9.06 -9.60 -14.11
N GLY A 53 9.56 -8.47 -14.62
CA GLY A 53 9.56 -8.15 -16.04
C GLY A 53 8.28 -7.41 -16.47
N VAL A 54 8.21 -7.10 -17.76
CA VAL A 54 7.14 -6.25 -18.34
C VAL A 54 5.80 -6.98 -18.51
N GLU A 55 5.58 -8.10 -17.83
CA GLU A 55 4.42 -8.99 -18.03
C GLU A 55 3.11 -8.44 -17.47
N TYR A 56 3.17 -7.58 -16.44
CA TYR A 56 2.00 -7.09 -15.73
C TYR A 56 1.77 -5.58 -15.95
N ILE A 57 0.50 -5.18 -15.98
CA ILE A 57 0.04 -3.79 -15.97
C ILE A 57 -0.85 -3.60 -14.75
N ILE A 58 -0.61 -2.55 -13.97
CA ILE A 58 -1.49 -2.17 -12.87
C ILE A 58 -2.75 -1.49 -13.43
N THR A 59 -3.92 -2.08 -13.17
CA THR A 59 -5.21 -1.58 -13.63
C THR A 59 -5.91 -0.74 -12.57
N GLU A 60 -6.34 -1.36 -11.46
CA GLU A 60 -7.19 -0.73 -10.45
C GLU A 60 -6.60 -0.83 -9.02
N ASP A 61 -6.91 0.17 -8.19
CA ASP A 61 -6.61 0.16 -6.76
C ASP A 61 -7.75 -0.54 -5.99
N ILE A 62 -7.48 -1.69 -5.38
CA ILE A 62 -8.49 -2.41 -4.59
C ILE A 62 -8.54 -1.83 -3.17
N LYS A 63 -9.74 -1.41 -2.76
CA LYS A 63 -9.95 -0.82 -1.43
C LYS A 63 -10.03 -1.91 -0.36
N ILE A 64 -9.01 -1.97 0.48
CA ILE A 64 -9.00 -2.81 1.69
C ILE A 64 -9.96 -2.20 2.73
N GLN A 65 -10.95 -2.97 3.19
CA GLN A 65 -11.93 -2.53 4.19
C GLN A 65 -11.56 -2.93 5.63
N THR A 66 -10.44 -3.63 5.81
CA THR A 66 -9.95 -4.07 7.12
C THR A 66 -9.00 -3.04 7.74
N PRO A 67 -8.73 -3.09 9.05
CA PRO A 67 -7.72 -2.24 9.68
C PRO A 67 -6.32 -2.32 9.06
N PHE A 68 -6.03 -3.37 8.28
CA PHE A 68 -4.77 -3.52 7.55
C PHE A 68 -4.58 -2.50 6.42
N ALA A 69 -5.65 -1.80 6.00
CA ALA A 69 -5.58 -0.75 4.98
C ALA A 69 -4.58 0.38 5.31
N VAL A 70 -4.18 0.54 6.57
CA VAL A 70 -3.18 1.54 6.98
C VAL A 70 -1.74 1.12 6.69
N SER A 71 -1.49 -0.18 6.51
CA SER A 71 -0.16 -0.77 6.34
C SER A 71 -0.07 -1.64 5.08
N ALA A 72 -1.09 -1.64 4.23
CA ALA A 72 -1.10 -2.42 3.00
C ALA A 72 -1.85 -1.70 1.88
N ALA A 73 -1.51 -2.07 0.65
CA ALA A 73 -2.25 -1.70 -0.55
C ALA A 73 -2.40 -2.91 -1.45
N VAL A 74 -3.52 -3.01 -2.15
CA VAL A 74 -3.79 -4.07 -3.12
C VAL A 74 -4.08 -3.39 -4.46
N PHE A 75 -3.43 -3.89 -5.50
CA PHE A 75 -3.59 -3.44 -6.87
C PHE A 75 -3.98 -4.63 -7.73
N GLU A 76 -4.96 -4.45 -8.60
CA GLU A 76 -5.27 -5.42 -9.64
C GLU A 76 -4.24 -5.32 -10.77
N LEU A 77 -3.86 -6.49 -11.29
CA LEU A 77 -2.89 -6.66 -12.34
C LEU A 77 -3.54 -7.33 -13.55
N GLN A 78 -3.17 -6.83 -14.73
CA GLN A 78 -3.50 -7.46 -16.00
C GLN A 78 -2.22 -7.95 -16.68
N LYS A 79 -2.20 -9.22 -17.10
CA LYS A 79 -1.11 -9.74 -17.93
C LYS A 79 -1.20 -9.16 -19.34
N LYS A 80 -0.06 -8.75 -19.91
CA LYS A 80 -0.01 -8.19 -21.27
C LYS A 80 -0.33 -9.21 -22.36
N GLU A 81 -0.01 -10.49 -22.15
CA GLU A 81 -0.14 -11.55 -23.16
C GLU A 81 -1.39 -12.43 -23.04
N GLN A 82 -2.20 -12.29 -21.99
CA GLN A 82 -3.39 -13.13 -21.76
C GLN A 82 -4.66 -12.30 -21.52
N THR A 83 -5.71 -12.59 -22.30
CA THR A 83 -6.99 -11.85 -22.27
C THR A 83 -8.03 -12.45 -21.29
N SER A 84 -7.81 -13.60 -20.64
CA SER A 84 -8.68 -14.06 -19.53
C SER A 84 -8.18 -15.32 -18.82
N SER A 85 -8.24 -15.33 -17.47
CA SER A 85 -9.45 -15.85 -16.78
C SER A 85 -9.37 -15.73 -15.25
N SER A 86 -8.23 -15.39 -14.67
CA SER A 86 -8.11 -15.14 -13.23
C SER A 86 -7.48 -13.77 -12.98
N PRO A 87 -8.08 -12.92 -12.14
CA PRO A 87 -7.48 -11.63 -11.80
C PRO A 87 -6.19 -11.87 -11.02
N ALA A 88 -5.11 -11.21 -11.46
CA ALA A 88 -3.86 -11.19 -10.73
C ALA A 88 -3.82 -9.96 -9.81
N TYR A 89 -3.11 -10.04 -8.71
CA TYR A 89 -3.05 -8.96 -7.72
C TYR A 89 -1.62 -8.73 -7.25
N ALA A 90 -1.24 -7.46 -7.10
CA ALA A 90 -0.08 -7.04 -6.34
C ALA A 90 -0.53 -6.59 -4.95
N VAL A 91 0.08 -7.14 -3.91
CA VAL A 91 -0.14 -6.74 -2.53
C VAL A 91 1.13 -6.12 -1.99
N LEU A 92 1.06 -4.83 -1.65
CA LEU A 92 2.10 -4.16 -0.87
C LEU A 92 1.80 -4.30 0.61
N ILE A 93 2.79 -4.71 1.40
CA ILE A 93 2.73 -4.75 2.85
C ILE A 93 3.90 -3.99 3.43
N ARG A 94 3.64 -3.07 4.34
CA ARG A 94 4.66 -2.41 5.13
C ARG A 94 5.17 -3.35 6.23
N ALA A 95 6.35 -3.92 6.03
CA ALA A 95 7.03 -4.78 7.01
C ALA A 95 8.18 -4.03 7.70
N TYR A 96 8.43 -4.34 8.97
CA TYR A 96 9.50 -3.70 9.74
C TYR A 96 10.76 -4.56 9.69
N GLY A 97 11.81 -3.99 9.10
CA GLY A 97 13.17 -4.51 9.15
C GLY A 97 14.03 -3.74 10.15
N ILE A 98 15.34 -4.01 10.15
CA ILE A 98 16.29 -3.36 11.07
C ILE A 98 16.53 -1.88 10.76
N THR A 99 16.30 -1.46 9.52
CA THR A 99 16.45 -0.06 9.08
C THR A 99 15.12 0.70 9.12
N GLY A 100 14.07 0.10 9.67
CA GLY A 100 12.71 0.64 9.68
C GLY A 100 11.79 -0.08 8.71
N ALA A 101 10.66 0.56 8.43
CA ALA A 101 9.59 -0.06 7.67
C ALA A 101 9.81 0.07 6.17
N LEU A 102 9.79 -1.07 5.47
CA LEU A 102 9.93 -1.16 4.02
C LEU A 102 8.72 -1.90 3.42
N PRO A 103 8.21 -1.44 2.26
CA PRO A 103 7.12 -2.12 1.57
C PRO A 103 7.64 -3.41 0.91
N LEU A 104 7.06 -4.54 1.26
CA LEU A 104 7.19 -5.81 0.58
C LEU A 104 6.07 -5.95 -0.45
N VAL A 105 6.38 -6.48 -1.62
CA VAL A 105 5.49 -6.65 -2.77
C VAL A 105 5.34 -8.12 -3.05
N TYR A 106 4.11 -8.59 -3.00
CA TYR A 106 3.72 -9.96 -3.30
C TYR A 106 2.80 -9.98 -4.51
N ILE A 107 2.93 -11.01 -5.34
CA ILE A 107 2.09 -11.23 -6.51
C ILE A 107 1.26 -12.48 -6.27
N PHE A 108 -0.03 -12.38 -6.59
CA PHE A 108 -0.99 -13.47 -6.54
C PHE A 108 -1.61 -13.63 -7.91
N ASP A 109 -1.47 -14.81 -8.50
CA ASP A 109 -1.83 -15.05 -9.90
C ASP A 109 -2.31 -16.49 -10.08
N GLY A 110 -3.61 -16.67 -10.31
CA GLY A 110 -4.16 -17.99 -10.66
C GLY A 110 -3.98 -19.10 -9.60
N GLY A 111 -3.65 -18.76 -8.36
CA GLY A 111 -3.38 -19.71 -7.26
C GLY A 111 -1.92 -19.72 -6.79
N ASP A 112 -1.01 -19.24 -7.64
CA ASP A 112 0.39 -19.02 -7.27
C ASP A 112 0.53 -17.73 -6.47
N ALA A 113 1.41 -17.76 -5.48
CA ALA A 113 1.77 -16.61 -4.67
C ALA A 113 3.29 -16.57 -4.53
N PHE A 114 3.89 -15.43 -4.85
CA PHE A 114 5.32 -15.25 -4.71
C PHE A 114 5.68 -13.84 -4.28
N PHE A 115 6.82 -13.74 -3.59
CA PHE A 115 7.45 -12.47 -3.29
C PHE A 115 8.11 -11.90 -4.54
N ALA A 116 7.60 -10.76 -5.02
CA ALA A 116 8.16 -10.07 -6.19
C ALA A 116 9.24 -9.06 -5.82
N GLY A 117 9.13 -8.47 -4.63
CA GLY A 117 10.24 -7.70 -4.12
C GLY A 117 9.92 -6.73 -2.98
N MET A 118 10.77 -5.73 -2.79
CA MET A 118 10.72 -4.72 -1.75
C MET A 118 10.95 -3.33 -2.35
N GLY A 119 10.07 -2.38 -2.04
CA GLY A 119 10.28 -0.99 -2.44
C GLY A 119 11.33 -0.32 -1.58
N GLY A 120 12.43 0.12 -2.19
CA GLY A 120 13.44 1.00 -1.59
C GLY A 120 13.29 2.46 -2.05
N PRO A 121 13.99 3.42 -1.43
CA PRO A 121 14.12 4.77 -1.99
C PRO A 121 14.64 4.71 -3.44
N GLU A 122 14.31 5.71 -4.26
CA GLU A 122 14.37 5.70 -5.74
C GLU A 122 15.67 5.16 -6.39
N ASN A 123 16.79 5.10 -5.67
CA ASN A 123 18.08 4.61 -6.16
C ASN A 123 18.67 3.41 -5.37
N ALA A 124 17.96 2.91 -4.36
CA ALA A 124 18.34 1.68 -3.68
C ALA A 124 17.81 0.50 -4.49
N THR A 125 18.57 0.09 -5.51
CA THR A 125 18.45 -1.23 -6.09
C THR A 125 18.90 -2.21 -5.00
N VAL A 126 18.01 -2.53 -4.05
CA VAL A 126 18.30 -3.59 -3.08
C VAL A 126 18.40 -4.85 -3.88
N THR A 127 19.62 -5.37 -4.03
CA THR A 127 19.85 -6.59 -4.77
C THR A 127 19.06 -7.71 -4.10
N TYR A 128 18.12 -8.32 -4.83
CA TYR A 128 17.24 -9.42 -4.39
C TYR A 128 18.01 -10.72 -4.30
N THR A 129 19.07 -10.66 -3.52
CA THR A 129 19.78 -11.82 -3.02
C THR A 129 19.34 -12.00 -1.58
N ASP A 130 19.39 -13.24 -1.10
CA ASP A 130 19.16 -13.53 0.31
C ASP A 130 20.04 -12.65 1.22
N ALA A 131 21.26 -12.34 0.77
CA ALA A 131 22.17 -11.43 1.46
C ALA A 131 21.64 -9.97 1.52
N GLY A 132 21.05 -9.48 0.44
CA GLY A 132 20.44 -8.15 0.39
C GLY A 132 19.22 -8.05 1.30
N LEU A 133 18.31 -9.02 1.26
CA LEU A 133 17.14 -9.06 2.13
C LEU A 133 17.54 -9.17 3.61
N PHE A 134 18.53 -10.02 3.91
CA PHE A 134 19.08 -10.17 5.25
C PHE A 134 19.70 -8.87 5.77
N ALA A 135 20.37 -8.09 4.92
CA ALA A 135 20.94 -6.79 5.30
C ALA A 135 19.87 -5.77 5.75
N TYR A 136 18.61 -5.95 5.34
CA TYR A 136 17.47 -5.17 5.80
C TYR A 136 16.69 -5.85 6.95
N GLY A 137 17.14 -7.02 7.41
CA GLY A 137 16.50 -7.78 8.48
C GLY A 137 15.32 -8.62 8.02
N PHE A 138 15.17 -8.83 6.71
CA PHE A 138 14.14 -9.71 6.15
C PHE A 138 14.71 -11.11 5.91
N THR A 139 14.15 -12.09 6.62
CA THR A 139 14.45 -13.52 6.46
C THR A 139 13.34 -14.19 5.66
N SER A 140 13.58 -15.40 5.16
CA SER A 140 12.54 -16.23 4.52
C SER A 140 11.30 -16.37 5.40
N LEU A 141 11.47 -16.59 6.71
CA LEU A 141 10.36 -16.67 7.67
C LEU A 141 9.47 -15.41 7.66
N ILE A 142 10.07 -14.22 7.59
CA ILE A 142 9.33 -12.95 7.56
C ILE A 142 8.60 -12.80 6.22
N ILE A 143 9.26 -13.18 5.13
CA ILE A 143 8.70 -13.11 3.79
C ILE A 143 7.48 -14.04 3.68
N ASP A 144 7.61 -15.29 4.14
CA ASP A 144 6.57 -16.31 4.13
C ASP A 144 5.39 -15.92 5.03
N PHE A 145 5.68 -15.42 6.24
CA PHE A 145 4.65 -14.92 7.16
C PHE A 145 3.78 -13.84 6.50
N TRP A 146 4.43 -12.87 5.83
CA TRP A 146 3.71 -11.79 5.19
C TRP A 146 3.02 -12.21 3.89
N GLN A 147 3.53 -13.21 3.17
CA GLN A 147 2.84 -13.79 2.02
C GLN A 147 1.50 -14.41 2.41
N GLU A 148 1.48 -15.21 3.48
CA GLU A 148 0.25 -15.79 4.02
C GLU A 148 -0.72 -14.70 4.48
N ARG A 149 -0.20 -13.65 5.15
CA ARG A 149 -1.05 -12.54 5.59
C ARG A 149 -1.59 -11.72 4.42
N ALA A 150 -0.79 -11.51 3.38
CA ALA A 150 -1.19 -10.79 2.16
C ALA A 150 -2.36 -11.47 1.46
N ARG A 151 -2.40 -12.80 1.45
CA ARG A 151 -3.51 -13.57 0.86
C ARG A 151 -4.87 -13.19 1.47
N SER A 152 -4.92 -12.93 2.78
CA SER A 152 -6.14 -12.51 3.47
C SER A 152 -6.66 -11.11 3.09
N LEU A 153 -5.87 -10.33 2.35
CA LEU A 153 -6.23 -8.98 1.90
C LEU A 153 -6.83 -8.98 0.49
N LEU A 154 -6.73 -10.09 -0.23
CA LEU A 154 -7.31 -10.21 -1.56
C LEU A 154 -8.83 -10.15 -1.48
N PRO A 155 -9.49 -9.55 -2.48
CA PRO A 155 -10.93 -9.67 -2.60
C PRO A 155 -11.30 -11.16 -2.73
N VAL A 156 -12.30 -11.60 -1.97
CA VAL A 156 -12.83 -12.97 -2.09
C VAL A 156 -13.43 -13.08 -3.50
N THR A 157 -12.68 -13.66 -4.43
CA THR A 157 -13.20 -14.02 -5.74
C THR A 157 -14.30 -15.07 -5.54
N ALA A 158 -15.46 -14.85 -6.15
CA ALA A 158 -16.70 -15.63 -5.98
C ALA A 158 -16.62 -17.11 -6.42
N THR A 159 -15.44 -17.71 -6.50
CA THR A 159 -15.21 -19.08 -6.96
C THR A 159 -15.04 -20.10 -5.83
N GLU A 160 -14.99 -19.67 -4.56
CA GLU A 160 -14.94 -20.60 -3.41
C GLU A 160 -16.27 -20.79 -2.66
N SER A 161 -17.33 -20.02 -2.96
CA SER A 161 -18.61 -20.16 -2.23
C SER A 161 -19.53 -21.28 -2.75
N GLU A 162 -19.13 -22.05 -3.77
CA GLU A 162 -19.97 -23.12 -4.36
C GLU A 162 -19.50 -24.55 -4.00
N LYS A 163 -18.40 -24.71 -3.25
CA LYS A 163 -17.92 -26.04 -2.83
C LYS A 163 -18.37 -26.50 -1.45
N ASP A 164 -18.99 -25.63 -0.65
CA ASP A 164 -19.47 -25.97 0.70
C ASP A 164 -20.98 -26.25 0.78
N PHE A 165 -21.67 -26.35 -0.36
CA PHE A 165 -23.07 -26.79 -0.43
C PHE A 165 -23.28 -27.80 -1.55
N LYS A 166 -22.74 -29.02 -1.40
CA LYS A 166 -23.27 -30.23 -2.02
C LYS A 166 -23.02 -31.45 -1.15
#